data_AF-A0A9W7AZC9-F1
#
_entry.id   AF-A0A9W7AZC9-F1
#
_cell.length_a   1.000
_cell.length_b   1.000
_cell.length_c   1.000
_cell.angle_alpha   90.00
_cell.angle_beta   90.00
_cell.angle_gamma   90.00
#
_symmetry.space_group_name_H-M   'P 1'
#
loop_
_entity.id
_entity.type
_entity.pdbx_description
1 polymer ?
#
loop_
_entity_poly.entity_id
_entity_poly.type
_entity_poly.pdbx_seq_one_letter_code
_entity_poly.pdbx_strand_id
1 'polypeptide(L)'
;MLLCLVSIEISDVVFAVDSIPAVFGVTEDPLIIFSSNIFAIASLRSLYTVLSEAVKNLKYLEPAVALVLGFIGGKMIAEFGGVEVSTEASLAVVAFFLGGGVGASLILKEDDED
;
A
#
# COMPACT_ATOMS: atom_id res chain seq x y z
N MET A 1 -20.09 7.73 13.68
CA MET A 1 -20.30 7.43 12.24
C MET A 1 -19.83 8.54 11.33
N LEU A 2 -20.24 9.81 11.52
CA LEU A 2 -19.78 10.92 10.67
C LEU A 2 -18.24 11.09 10.66
N LEU A 3 -17.60 11.02 11.84
CA LEU A 3 -16.13 11.06 11.95
C LEU A 3 -15.43 9.90 11.22
N CYS A 4 -15.97 8.68 11.27
CA CYS A 4 -15.38 7.54 10.54
C CYS A 4 -15.53 7.73 9.03
N LEU A 5 -16.67 8.25 8.57
CA LEU A 5 -16.93 8.48 7.14
C LEU A 5 -15.98 9.55 6.58
N VAL A 6 -15.81 10.65 7.31
CA VAL A 6 -14.82 11.70 6.99
C VAL A 6 -13.39 11.15 7.01
N SER A 7 -13.05 10.31 7.99
CA SER A 7 -11.71 9.73 8.08
C SER A 7 -11.39 8.79 6.92
N ILE A 8 -12.37 8.03 6.41
CA ILE A 8 -12.20 7.16 5.24
C ILE A 8 -12.03 8.00 3.98
N GLU A 9 -12.91 8.98 3.76
CA GLU A 9 -12.87 9.85 2.59
C GLU A 9 -11.55 10.64 2.51
N ILE A 10 -11.04 11.13 3.65
CA ILE A 10 -9.71 11.76 3.72
C ILE A 10 -8.60 10.75 3.41
N SER A 11 -8.69 9.52 3.93
CA SER A 11 -7.70 8.48 3.64
C SER A 11 -7.62 8.20 2.14
N ASP A 12 -8.74 8.21 1.43
CA ASP A 12 -8.79 7.95 -0.01
C ASP A 12 -8.18 9.06 -0.83
N VAL A 13 -8.44 10.31 -0.45
CA VAL A 13 -7.79 11.47 -1.06
C VAL A 13 -6.28 11.39 -0.86
N VAL A 14 -5.81 11.00 0.33
CA VAL A 14 -4.38 10.82 0.62
C VAL A 14 -3.78 9.67 -0.19
N PHE A 15 -4.48 8.54 -0.33
CA PHE A 15 -4.03 7.43 -1.19
C PHE A 15 -4.01 7.80 -2.67
N ALA A 16 -4.96 8.63 -3.13
CA ALA A 16 -5.01 9.12 -4.51
C ALA A 16 -3.81 10.00 -4.87
N VAL A 17 -3.20 10.70 -3.91
CA VAL A 17 -2.04 11.57 -4.15
C VAL A 17 -0.82 10.77 -4.62
N ASP A 18 -0.65 9.53 -4.18
CA ASP A 18 0.43 8.65 -4.62
C ASP A 18 0.02 7.77 -5.81
N SER A 19 -1.21 7.23 -5.78
CA SER A 19 -1.67 6.32 -6.83
C SER A 19 -1.93 7.02 -8.17
N ILE A 20 -2.30 8.31 -8.18
CA ILE A 20 -2.52 9.07 -9.42
C ILE A 20 -1.20 9.27 -10.19
N PRO A 21 -0.12 9.85 -9.61
CA PRO A 21 1.16 9.97 -10.31
C PRO A 21 1.70 8.62 -10.80
N ALA A 22 1.54 7.55 -10.01
CA ALA A 22 1.97 6.22 -10.39
C ALA A 22 1.23 5.69 -11.64
N VAL A 23 -0.10 5.86 -11.70
CA VAL A 23 -0.89 5.43 -12.86
C VAL A 23 -0.57 6.26 -14.10
N PHE A 24 -0.40 7.58 -13.97
CA PHE A 24 0.04 8.44 -15.07
C PHE A 24 1.41 8.03 -15.65
N GLY A 25 2.28 7.43 -14.84
CA GLY A 25 3.55 6.85 -15.31
C GLY A 25 3.40 5.56 -16.13
N VAL A 26 2.24 4.88 -16.06
CA VAL A 26 1.96 3.63 -16.79
C VAL A 26 1.01 3.86 -17.97
N THR A 27 -0.01 4.71 -17.80
CA THR A 27 -1.02 4.99 -18.81
C THR A 27 -1.57 6.41 -18.66
N GLU A 28 -1.81 7.07 -19.80
CA GLU A 28 -2.38 8.42 -19.85
C GLU A 28 -3.87 8.40 -20.26
N ASP A 29 -4.50 7.22 -20.36
CA ASP A 29 -5.92 7.10 -20.70
C ASP A 29 -6.79 7.61 -19.53
N PRO A 30 -7.53 8.74 -19.70
CA PRO A 30 -8.33 9.31 -18.63
C PRO A 30 -9.41 8.35 -18.14
N LEU A 31 -10.00 7.52 -19.02
CA LEU A 31 -11.04 6.59 -18.61
C LEU A 31 -10.50 5.54 -17.63
N ILE A 32 -9.28 5.05 -17.82
CA ILE A 32 -8.66 4.08 -16.94
C ILE A 32 -8.36 4.72 -15.57
N ILE A 33 -7.82 5.94 -15.58
CA ILE A 33 -7.50 6.69 -14.35
C ILE A 33 -8.78 6.99 -13.54
N PHE A 34 -9.82 7.53 -14.19
CA PHE A 34 -11.07 7.89 -13.52
C PHE A 34 -11.85 6.67 -13.05
N SER A 35 -11.98 5.64 -13.88
CA SER A 35 -12.73 4.43 -13.51
C SER A 35 -12.08 3.67 -12.36
N SER A 36 -10.74 3.54 -12.35
CA SER A 36 -9.98 2.87 -11.29
C SER A 36 -10.16 3.56 -9.93
N ASN A 37 -10.06 4.89 -9.89
CA ASN A 37 -10.17 5.65 -8.64
C ASN A 37 -11.60 5.65 -8.07
N ILE A 38 -12.62 5.73 -8.93
CA ILE A 38 -14.02 5.62 -8.50
C ILE A 38 -14.31 4.21 -7.94
N PHE A 39 -13.79 3.16 -8.57
CA PHE A 39 -13.93 1.79 -8.07
C PHE A 39 -13.21 1.56 -6.73
N ALA A 40 -12.03 2.16 -6.56
CA ALA A 40 -11.29 2.13 -5.29
C ALA A 40 -12.16 2.70 -4.17
N ILE A 41 -12.70 3.91 -4.35
CA ILE A 41 -13.54 4.59 -3.36
C ILE A 41 -14.82 3.79 -3.06
N ALA A 42 -15.49 3.25 -4.09
CA ALA A 42 -16.72 2.48 -3.94
C ALA A 42 -16.55 1.20 -3.08
N SER A 43 -15.36 0.59 -3.10
CA SER A 43 -15.08 -0.68 -2.42
C SER A 43 -14.78 -0.56 -0.92
N LEU A 44 -14.33 0.60 -0.46
CA LEU A 44 -13.70 0.75 0.86
C LEU A 44 -14.63 0.61 2.03
N ARG A 45 -15.91 0.91 1.84
CA ARG A 45 -16.92 0.72 2.90
C ARG A 45 -17.01 -0.74 3.33
N SER A 46 -16.89 -1.68 2.38
CA SER A 46 -16.88 -3.11 2.68
C SER A 46 -15.52 -3.56 3.19
N LEU A 47 -14.44 -3.01 2.62
CA LEU A 47 -13.08 -3.42 2.95
C LEU A 47 -12.65 -2.96 4.35
N TYR A 48 -13.08 -1.78 4.82
CA TYR A 48 -12.73 -1.26 6.13
C TYR A 48 -13.12 -2.21 7.27
N THR A 49 -14.30 -2.80 7.20
CA THR A 49 -14.78 -3.74 8.22
C THR A 49 -13.86 -4.95 8.30
N VAL A 50 -13.53 -5.56 7.16
CA VAL A 50 -12.64 -6.72 7.06
C VAL A 50 -11.20 -6.36 7.44
N LEU A 51 -10.71 -5.22 6.95
CA LEU A 51 -9.36 -4.72 7.19
C LEU A 51 -9.11 -4.42 8.66
N SER A 52 -10.10 -3.88 9.37
CA SER A 52 -9.98 -3.57 10.80
C SER A 52 -9.75 -4.80 11.68
N GLU A 53 -10.19 -5.99 11.25
CA GLU A 53 -9.90 -7.26 11.90
C GLU A 53 -8.60 -7.88 11.38
N ALA A 54 -8.34 -7.78 10.08
CA ALA A 54 -7.12 -8.32 9.48
C ALA A 54 -5.85 -7.63 10.00
N VAL A 55 -5.83 -6.29 10.07
CA VAL A 55 -4.66 -5.51 10.51
C VAL A 55 -4.28 -5.81 11.96
N LYS A 56 -5.26 -6.12 12.83
CA LYS A 56 -4.98 -6.54 14.21
C LYS A 56 -4.16 -7.83 14.28
N ASN A 57 -4.27 -8.69 13.27
CA ASN A 57 -3.55 -9.95 13.18
C ASN A 57 -2.19 -9.81 12.44
N LEU A 58 -1.88 -8.65 11.87
CA LEU A 58 -0.71 -8.43 11.02
C LEU A 58 0.34 -7.52 11.69
N LYS A 59 0.86 -7.93 12.84
CA LYS A 59 1.77 -7.13 13.70
C LYS A 59 3.08 -6.73 13.02
N TYR A 60 3.64 -7.58 12.15
CA TYR A 60 4.90 -7.32 11.45
C TYR A 60 4.71 -6.63 10.10
N LEU A 61 3.47 -6.35 9.70
CA LEU A 61 3.20 -5.63 8.45
C LEU A 61 3.57 -4.15 8.55
N GLU A 62 3.30 -3.50 9.69
CA GLU A 62 3.65 -2.10 9.92
C GLU A 62 5.17 -1.83 9.78
N PRO A 63 6.07 -2.58 10.45
CA PRO A 63 7.52 -2.40 10.25
C PRO A 63 7.98 -2.80 8.84
N ALA A 64 7.35 -3.79 8.20
CA ALA A 64 7.66 -4.16 6.82
C ALA A 64 7.34 -3.01 5.84
N VAL A 65 6.17 -2.37 6.00
CA VAL A 65 5.77 -1.20 5.20
C VAL A 65 6.73 -0.02 5.44
N ALA A 66 7.17 0.22 6.68
CA ALA A 66 8.15 1.26 6.97
C ALA A 66 9.49 1.04 6.23
N LEU A 67 9.97 -0.21 6.18
CA LEU A 67 11.17 -0.56 5.42
C LEU A 67 10.99 -0.36 3.91
N VAL A 68 9.83 -0.76 3.38
CA VAL A 68 9.48 -0.55 1.97
C VAL A 68 9.44 0.95 1.62
N LEU A 69 8.81 1.77 2.45
CA LEU A 69 8.73 3.22 2.23
C LEU A 69 10.13 3.87 2.29
N GLY A 70 10.99 3.44 3.21
CA GLY A 70 12.38 3.88 3.24
C GLY A 70 13.16 3.51 1.98
N PHE A 71 12.97 2.29 1.48
CA PHE A 71 13.57 1.83 0.23
C PHE A 71 13.05 2.60 -0.99
N ILE A 72 11.74 2.74 -1.16
CA ILE A 72 11.13 3.46 -2.29
C ILE A 72 11.51 4.94 -2.24
N GLY A 73 11.45 5.58 -1.08
CA GLY A 73 11.87 6.97 -0.91
C GLY A 73 13.34 7.18 -1.29
N GLY A 74 14.22 6.27 -0.87
CA GLY A 74 15.63 6.27 -1.31
C GLY A 74 15.78 6.08 -2.82
N LYS A 75 15.01 5.16 -3.42
CA LYS A 75 15.00 4.89 -4.86
C LYS A 75 14.57 6.12 -5.67
N MET A 76 13.51 6.83 -5.24
CA MET A 76 13.05 8.05 -5.92
C MET A 76 14.11 9.17 -5.90
N ILE A 77 14.85 9.32 -4.80
CA ILE A 77 15.96 10.29 -4.71
C ILE A 77 17.13 9.87 -5.62
N ALA A 78 17.46 8.57 -5.65
CA ALA A 78 18.51 8.04 -6.52
C ALA A 78 18.18 8.19 -8.01
N GLU A 79 16.92 8.02 -8.39
CA GLU A 79 16.40 8.20 -9.75
C GLU A 79 16.53 9.67 -10.20
N PHE A 80 16.27 10.62 -9.29
CA PHE A 80 16.54 12.04 -9.54
C PHE A 80 18.05 12.35 -9.73
N GLY A 81 18.92 11.53 -9.15
CA GLY A 81 20.38 11.61 -9.31
C GLY A 81 20.93 10.88 -10.54
N GLY A 82 20.08 10.32 -11.40
CA GLY A 82 20.47 9.59 -12.62
C GLY A 82 20.85 8.13 -12.40
N VAL A 83 20.60 7.57 -11.21
CA VAL A 83 20.76 6.13 -10.93
C VAL A 83 19.41 5.45 -11.12
N GLU A 84 19.20 4.89 -12.31
CA GLU A 84 18.00 4.12 -12.62
C GLU A 84 18.06 2.75 -11.94
N VAL A 85 17.22 2.54 -10.94
CA VAL A 85 16.97 1.22 -10.36
C VAL A 85 15.83 0.58 -11.12
N SER A 86 16.08 -0.60 -11.71
CA SER A 86 15.05 -1.35 -12.44
C SER A 86 13.79 -1.57 -11.59
N THR A 87 12.63 -1.31 -12.19
CA THR A 87 11.32 -1.49 -11.57
C THR A 87 11.09 -2.94 -11.15
N GLU A 88 11.59 -3.91 -11.92
CA GLU A 88 11.46 -5.34 -11.61
C GLU A 88 12.20 -5.70 -10.32
N ALA A 89 13.42 -5.18 -10.15
CA ALA A 89 14.22 -5.39 -8.93
C ALA A 89 13.54 -4.73 -7.72
N SER A 90 13.00 -3.53 -7.90
CA SER A 90 12.27 -2.82 -6.85
C SER A 90 11.01 -3.59 -6.44
N LEU A 91 10.27 -4.13 -7.41
CA LEU A 91 9.08 -4.93 -7.17
C LEU A 91 9.41 -6.21 -6.40
N ALA A 92 10.50 -6.89 -6.74
CA ALA A 92 10.95 -8.09 -6.03
C ALA A 92 11.30 -7.78 -4.56
N VAL A 93 11.98 -6.67 -4.29
CA VAL A 93 12.32 -6.23 -2.93
C VAL A 93 11.05 -5.91 -2.12
N VAL A 94 10.11 -5.18 -2.71
CA VAL A 94 8.83 -4.85 -2.08
C VAL A 94 8.02 -6.11 -1.78
N ALA A 95 7.90 -7.01 -2.75
CA ALA A 95 7.20 -8.28 -2.59
C ALA A 95 7.83 -9.16 -1.50
N PHE A 96 9.16 -9.15 -1.40
CA PHE A 96 9.88 -9.88 -0.35
C PHE A 96 9.58 -9.32 1.05
N PHE A 97 9.67 -8.00 1.25
CA PHE A 97 9.41 -7.40 2.56
C PHE A 97 7.95 -7.52 2.97
N LEU A 98 7.00 -7.26 2.06
CA LEU A 98 5.57 -7.40 2.36
C LEU A 98 5.17 -8.86 2.56
N GLY A 99 5.61 -9.76 1.68
CA GLY A 99 5.34 -11.19 1.81
C GLY A 99 5.95 -11.77 3.08
N GLY A 100 7.18 -11.36 3.42
CA GLY A 100 7.84 -11.71 4.67
C GLY A 100 7.13 -11.16 5.90
N GLY A 101 6.67 -9.91 5.87
CA GLY A 101 5.93 -9.29 6.97
C GLY A 101 4.57 -9.96 7.22
N VAL A 102 3.85 -10.32 6.16
CA VAL A 102 2.61 -11.10 6.24
C VAL A 102 2.89 -12.51 6.75
N GLY A 103 3.85 -13.22 6.14
CA GLY A 103 4.20 -14.58 6.53
C GLY A 103 4.66 -14.68 7.99
N ALA A 104 5.55 -13.78 8.43
CA ALA A 104 5.99 -13.71 9.81
C ALA A 104 4.85 -13.40 10.77
N SER A 105 3.90 -12.53 10.37
CA SER A 105 2.73 -12.23 11.18
C SER A 105 1.77 -13.41 11.31
N LEU A 106 1.66 -14.28 10.30
CA LEU A 106 0.80 -15.46 10.37
C LEU A 106 1.47 -16.59 11.16
N ILE A 107 2.76 -16.86 10.94
CA ILE A 107 3.50 -17.94 11.59
C ILE A 107 3.65 -17.68 13.10
N LEU A 108 4.05 -16.46 13.49
CA LEU A 108 4.28 -16.14 14.91
C LEU A 108 2.98 -15.89 15.69
N LYS A 109 1.86 -15.62 15.00
CA LYS A 109 0.54 -15.53 15.64
C LYS A 109 0.03 -16.91 16.09
N GLU A 110 0.51 -17.99 15.48
CA GLU A 110 0.15 -19.37 15.85
C GLU A 110 0.80 -19.79 17.18
N ASP A 111 1.97 -19.23 17.54
CA ASP A 111 2.71 -19.57 18.77
C ASP A 111 2.17 -18.90 20.06
N ASP A 112 1.31 -17.88 19.96
CA ASP A 112 0.74 -17.13 21.11
C ASP A 112 -0.65 -17.67 21.56
N GLU A 113 -1.21 -18.67 20.88
CA GLU A 113 -2.53 -19.27 21.19
C GLU A 113 -2.47 -20.61 21.97
N ASP A 114 -1.29 -21.06 22.41
CA ASP A 114 -1.10 -22.27 23.25
C ASP A 114 -1.06 -22.00 24.77
#